data_AF-A0A174IK81-F1
#
_entry.id   AF-A0A174IK81-F1
#
_cell.length_a   1.000
_cell.length_b   1.000
_cell.length_c   1.000
_cell.angle_alpha   90.00
_cell.angle_beta   90.00
_cell.angle_gamma   90.00
#
_symmetry.space_group_name_H-M   'P 1'
#
loop_
_entity.id
_entity.type
_entity.pdbx_description
1 polymer ?
#
loop_
_entity_poly.entity_id
_entity_poly.type
_entity_poly.pdbx_seq_one_letter_code
_entity_poly.pdbx_strand_id
1 'polypeptide(L)'
;MEIFGNIIVSIITASLTFIITRYEIYKKRPTNKLEISYNKFYYPALVWGEKLNFTCTAYDNYVSQVKTRIKAYDKYVTGETKKLFRKLEESLIDHKNTVAAYEKFYKDIKHNNQKLRSEIGYIEPNYIEKFIAKSTTEKFSTVLPIIYIAYALFTYASVVYFGMNNRVTLYFVGTGTVILFILAIIFIVVAIIELINDLKIFIRRKKVVRRIRKKDLYKYK
;
A
#
# COMPACT_ATOMS: atom_id res chain seq x y z
N MET A 1 6.08 25.38 32.86
CA MET A 1 5.21 25.73 31.71
C MET A 1 5.96 25.70 30.39
N GLU A 2 7.17 26.24 30.30
CA GLU A 2 7.95 26.27 29.04
C GLU A 2 8.26 24.89 28.45
N ILE A 3 8.63 23.91 29.26
CA ILE A 3 8.98 22.56 28.78
C ILE A 3 7.80 21.88 28.08
N PHE A 4 6.59 22.00 28.66
CA PHE A 4 5.37 21.42 28.06
C PHE A 4 4.94 22.16 26.78
N GLY A 5 5.06 23.49 26.77
CA GLY A 5 4.81 24.29 25.56
C GLY A 5 5.76 23.92 24.42
N ASN A 6 7.05 23.74 24.72
CA ASN A 6 8.07 23.37 23.73
C ASN A 6 7.82 21.97 23.16
N ILE A 7 7.39 21.00 23.98
CA ILE A 7 7.05 19.65 23.50
C ILE A 7 5.86 19.70 22.53
N ILE A 8 4.80 20.46 22.85
CA ILE A 8 3.62 20.59 21.99
C ILE A 8 3.98 21.27 20.66
N VAL A 9 4.72 22.37 20.71
CA VAL A 9 5.20 23.07 19.50
C VAL A 9 6.05 22.15 18.65
N SER A 10 6.93 21.35 19.25
CA SER A 10 7.79 20.42 18.53
C SER A 10 7.00 19.29 17.86
N ILE A 11 5.97 18.74 18.52
CA ILE A 11 5.08 17.71 17.95
C ILE A 11 4.26 18.29 16.79
N ILE A 12 3.68 19.48 16.96
CA ILE A 12 2.90 20.16 15.92
C ILE A 12 3.80 20.44 14.71
N THR A 13 5.00 20.96 14.94
CA THR A 13 5.96 21.30 13.88
C THR A 13 6.42 20.05 13.13
N ALA A 14 6.76 18.97 13.84
CA ALA A 14 7.13 17.70 13.21
C ALA A 14 5.98 17.11 12.37
N SER A 15 4.74 17.19 12.88
CA SER A 15 3.55 16.70 12.19
C SER A 15 3.24 17.51 10.93
N LEU A 16 3.28 18.85 11.02
CA LEU A 16 3.10 19.74 9.87
C LEU A 16 4.20 19.54 8.83
N THR A 17 5.46 19.45 9.25
CA THR A 17 6.59 19.23 8.35
C THR A 17 6.45 17.90 7.62
N PHE A 18 6.04 16.84 8.32
CA PHE A 18 5.77 15.55 7.70
C PHE A 18 4.64 15.62 6.66
N ILE A 19 3.53 16.29 6.98
CA ILE A 19 2.40 16.48 6.06
C ILE A 19 2.82 17.29 4.82
N ILE A 20 3.51 18.42 5.02
CA ILE A 20 3.98 19.30 3.94
C ILE A 20 4.97 18.56 3.04
N THR A 21 5.94 17.86 3.63
CA THR A 21 6.95 17.10 2.89
C THR A 21 6.30 15.99 2.05
N ARG A 22 5.35 15.26 2.64
CA ARG A 22 4.57 14.24 1.90
C ARG A 22 3.77 14.89 0.77
N TYR A 23 3.09 16.00 1.05
CA TYR A 23 2.31 16.73 0.05
C TYR A 23 3.16 17.22 -1.12
N GLU A 24 4.36 17.78 -0.88
CA GLU A 24 5.29 18.17 -1.95
C GLU A 24 5.78 16.99 -2.77
N ILE A 25 6.10 15.86 -2.14
CA ILE A 25 6.50 14.63 -2.84
C ILE A 25 5.35 14.13 -3.74
N TYR A 26 4.10 14.21 -3.27
CA TYR A 26 2.93 13.87 -4.10
C TYR A 26 2.72 14.87 -5.24
N LYS A 27 2.90 16.17 -5.00
CA LYS A 27 2.73 17.24 -6.00
C LYS A 27 3.81 17.22 -7.10
N LYS A 28 5.04 16.78 -6.78
CA LYS A 28 6.16 16.67 -7.75
C LYS A 28 6.07 15.43 -8.65
N ARG A 29 5.14 14.49 -8.40
CA ARG A 29 4.91 13.38 -9.33
C ARG A 29 4.26 13.88 -10.62
N PRO A 30 4.57 13.31 -11.79
CA PRO A 30 3.91 13.67 -13.04
C PRO A 30 2.48 13.09 -13.07
N THR A 31 1.59 13.62 -12.23
CA THR A 31 0.21 13.14 -12.01
C THR A 31 -0.56 13.06 -13.32
N ASN A 32 -0.40 14.04 -14.20
CA ASN A 32 -1.05 14.05 -15.52
C ASN A 32 -0.73 12.81 -16.37
N LYS A 33 0.51 12.28 -16.33
CA LYS A 33 0.87 11.09 -17.12
C LYS A 33 0.28 9.81 -16.52
N LEU A 34 0.26 9.72 -15.20
CA LEU A 34 -0.32 8.60 -14.46
C LEU A 34 -1.84 8.56 -14.63
N GLU A 35 -2.49 9.72 -14.50
CA GLU A 35 -3.92 9.90 -14.73
C GLU A 35 -4.33 9.53 -16.16
N ILE A 36 -3.56 9.95 -17.17
CA ILE A 36 -3.84 9.55 -18.55
C ILE A 36 -3.71 8.03 -18.70
N SER A 37 -2.65 7.41 -18.17
CA SER A 37 -2.47 5.95 -18.21
C SER A 37 -3.65 5.21 -17.56
N TYR A 38 -4.08 5.68 -16.38
CA TYR A 38 -5.21 5.12 -15.64
C TYR A 38 -6.54 5.31 -16.37
N ASN A 39 -6.94 6.57 -16.59
CA ASN A 39 -8.27 6.94 -17.09
C ASN A 39 -8.47 6.53 -18.55
N LYS A 40 -7.42 6.56 -19.38
CA LYS A 40 -7.56 6.33 -20.82
C LYS A 40 -7.30 4.89 -21.24
N PHE A 41 -6.55 4.11 -20.46
CA PHE A 41 -6.19 2.74 -20.81
C PHE A 41 -6.55 1.71 -19.72
N TYR A 42 -5.88 1.73 -18.56
CA TYR A 42 -5.97 0.63 -17.59
C TYR A 42 -7.34 0.47 -16.95
N TYR A 43 -8.08 1.57 -16.73
CA TYR A 43 -9.44 1.50 -16.18
C TYR A 43 -10.46 1.00 -17.21
N PRO A 44 -10.53 1.56 -18.44
CA PRO A 44 -11.40 1.01 -19.48
C PRO A 44 -11.15 -0.49 -19.77
N ALA A 45 -9.87 -0.90 -19.91
CA ALA A 45 -9.52 -2.29 -20.17
C ALA A 45 -9.97 -3.23 -19.04
N LEU A 46 -9.87 -2.79 -17.78
CA LEU A 46 -10.40 -3.53 -16.63
C LEU A 46 -11.92 -3.71 -16.73
N VAL A 47 -12.67 -2.61 -16.93
CA VAL A 47 -14.14 -2.62 -16.97
C VAL A 47 -14.67 -3.51 -18.11
N TRP A 48 -14.00 -3.51 -19.26
CA TRP A 48 -14.37 -4.41 -20.36
C TRP A 48 -14.09 -5.87 -20.03
N GLY A 49 -13.00 -6.16 -19.32
CA GLY A 49 -12.67 -7.51 -18.87
C GLY A 49 -13.62 -8.04 -17.79
N GLU A 50 -14.11 -7.18 -16.90
CA GLU A 50 -15.13 -7.55 -15.88
C GLU A 50 -16.47 -7.92 -16.50
N LYS A 51 -16.81 -7.33 -17.65
CA LYS A 51 -18.06 -7.57 -18.39
C LYS A 51 -17.95 -8.66 -19.45
N LEU A 52 -16.83 -9.38 -19.50
CA LEU A 52 -16.52 -10.32 -20.57
C LEU A 52 -17.33 -11.63 -20.40
N ASN A 53 -18.21 -11.90 -21.35
CA ASN A 53 -18.91 -13.18 -21.43
C ASN A 53 -18.02 -14.19 -22.16
N PHE A 54 -17.24 -14.98 -21.42
CA PHE A 54 -16.22 -15.98 -21.84
C PHE A 54 -16.54 -16.84 -23.09
N THR A 55 -16.63 -16.21 -24.25
CA THR A 55 -16.98 -16.76 -25.56
C THR A 55 -15.97 -16.23 -26.58
N CYS A 56 -15.71 -16.96 -27.67
CA CYS A 56 -14.70 -16.55 -28.67
C CYS A 56 -14.96 -15.14 -29.21
N THR A 57 -16.21 -14.84 -29.57
CA THR A 57 -16.63 -13.52 -30.08
C THR A 57 -16.46 -12.40 -29.04
N ALA A 58 -16.61 -12.69 -27.75
CA ALA A 58 -16.36 -11.71 -26.70
C ALA A 58 -14.87 -11.41 -26.54
N TYR A 59 -14.01 -12.41 -26.67
CA TYR A 59 -12.55 -12.20 -26.66
C TYR A 59 -12.09 -11.36 -27.86
N ASP A 60 -12.61 -11.64 -29.05
CA ASP A 60 -12.29 -10.86 -30.26
C ASP A 60 -12.71 -9.39 -30.10
N ASN A 61 -13.93 -9.17 -29.60
CA ASN A 61 -14.45 -7.82 -29.33
C ASN A 61 -13.61 -7.09 -28.27
N TYR A 62 -13.24 -7.78 -27.19
CA TYR A 62 -12.38 -7.22 -26.15
C TYR A 62 -11.00 -6.83 -26.68
N VAL A 63 -10.35 -7.74 -27.43
CA VAL A 63 -9.02 -7.49 -28.00
C VAL A 63 -9.08 -6.34 -29.00
N SER A 64 -10.13 -6.24 -29.82
CA SER A 64 -10.32 -5.11 -30.75
C SER A 64 -10.42 -3.76 -30.03
N GLN A 65 -11.21 -3.69 -28.95
CA GLN A 65 -11.34 -2.46 -28.14
C GLN A 65 -10.03 -2.08 -27.46
N VAL A 66 -9.34 -3.06 -26.86
CA VAL A 66 -8.04 -2.85 -26.20
C VAL A 66 -6.98 -2.43 -27.21
N LYS A 67 -6.91 -3.06 -28.40
CA LYS A 67 -5.98 -2.73 -29.49
C LYS A 67 -6.09 -1.27 -29.90
N THR A 68 -7.32 -0.79 -30.06
CA THR A 68 -7.61 0.61 -30.41
C THR A 68 -7.05 1.56 -29.36
N ARG A 69 -7.21 1.24 -28.08
CA ARG A 69 -6.67 2.05 -26.97
C ARG A 69 -5.15 1.96 -26.84
N ILE A 70 -4.54 0.79 -27.04
CA ILE A 70 -3.08 0.65 -27.03
C ILE A 70 -2.47 1.54 -28.10
N LYS A 71 -3.03 1.56 -29.32
CA LYS A 71 -2.55 2.43 -30.40
C LYS A 71 -2.67 3.92 -30.03
N ALA A 72 -3.80 4.34 -29.46
CA ALA A 72 -4.04 5.75 -29.10
C ALA A 72 -3.16 6.23 -27.92
N TYR A 73 -2.82 5.33 -27.00
CA TYR A 73 -2.15 5.67 -25.74
C TYR A 73 -0.82 4.92 -25.53
N ASP A 74 -0.14 4.54 -26.62
CA ASP A 74 1.02 3.63 -26.60
C ASP A 74 2.10 4.02 -25.58
N LYS A 75 2.40 5.32 -25.49
CA LYS A 75 3.41 5.89 -24.57
C LYS A 75 3.05 5.77 -23.08
N TYR A 76 1.81 5.40 -22.75
CA TYR A 76 1.30 5.29 -21.38
C TYR A 76 1.00 3.84 -20.97
N VAL A 77 1.29 2.86 -21.84
CA VAL A 77 1.11 1.43 -21.57
C VAL A 77 2.48 0.81 -21.30
N THR A 78 2.59 -0.02 -20.26
CA THR A 78 3.88 -0.67 -19.95
C THR A 78 4.30 -1.68 -21.02
N GLY A 79 5.61 -1.88 -21.16
CA GLY A 79 6.16 -2.86 -22.11
C GLY A 79 5.67 -4.29 -21.84
N GLU A 80 5.53 -4.68 -20.57
CA GLU A 80 5.03 -6.00 -20.20
C GLU A 80 3.54 -6.15 -20.57
N THR A 81 2.71 -5.14 -20.30
CA THR A 81 1.31 -5.14 -20.71
C THR A 81 1.17 -5.33 -22.23
N LYS A 82 1.99 -4.64 -23.04
CA LYS A 82 2.01 -4.80 -24.51
C LYS A 82 2.43 -6.20 -24.94
N LYS A 83 3.42 -6.78 -24.27
CA LYS A 83 3.90 -8.14 -24.54
C LYS A 83 2.83 -9.19 -24.24
N LEU A 84 2.14 -9.05 -23.10
CA LEU A 84 1.03 -9.92 -22.73
C LEU A 84 -0.15 -9.75 -23.68
N PHE A 85 -0.43 -8.52 -24.13
CA PHE A 85 -1.45 -8.26 -25.13
C PHE A 85 -1.15 -8.95 -26.47
N ARG A 86 0.09 -8.88 -26.97
CA ARG A 86 0.49 -9.59 -28.20
C ARG A 86 0.27 -11.10 -28.10
N LYS A 87 0.62 -11.70 -26.96
CA LYS A 87 0.36 -13.13 -26.71
C LYS A 87 -1.13 -13.47 -26.70
N LEU A 88 -1.95 -12.58 -26.17
CA LEU A 88 -3.40 -12.73 -26.23
C LEU A 88 -3.90 -12.63 -27.67
N GLU A 89 -3.42 -11.66 -28.45
CA GLU A 89 -3.76 -11.49 -29.86
C GLU A 89 -3.37 -12.70 -30.71
N GLU A 90 -2.16 -13.24 -30.53
CA GLU A 90 -1.69 -14.47 -31.19
C GLU A 90 -2.55 -15.68 -30.83
N SER A 91 -3.01 -15.78 -29.57
CA SER A 91 -3.84 -16.89 -29.10
C SER A 91 -5.29 -16.86 -29.61
N LEU A 92 -5.72 -15.80 -30.30
CA LEU A 92 -7.03 -15.74 -30.95
C LEU A 92 -7.07 -16.49 -32.28
N ILE A 93 -5.92 -16.76 -32.90
CA ILE A 93 -5.85 -17.41 -34.22
C ILE A 93 -6.43 -18.84 -34.16
N ASP A 94 -6.14 -19.58 -33.09
CA ASP A 94 -6.56 -20.98 -32.90
C ASP A 94 -7.53 -21.18 -31.72
N HIS A 95 -7.82 -20.11 -30.98
CA HIS A 95 -8.58 -20.06 -29.72
C HIS A 95 -8.17 -21.06 -28.62
N LYS A 96 -7.07 -21.79 -28.78
CA LYS A 96 -6.73 -22.94 -27.91
C LYS A 96 -6.20 -22.51 -26.55
N ASN A 97 -5.48 -21.38 -26.53
CA ASN A 97 -4.85 -20.84 -25.33
C ASN A 97 -5.41 -19.47 -24.91
N THR A 98 -6.51 -19.02 -25.53
CA THR A 98 -7.06 -17.67 -25.33
C THR A 98 -7.39 -17.39 -23.87
N VAL A 99 -8.03 -18.35 -23.18
CA VAL A 99 -8.41 -18.17 -21.77
C VAL A 99 -7.19 -17.94 -20.89
N ALA A 100 -6.17 -18.78 -21.02
CA ALA A 100 -4.95 -18.68 -20.23
C ALA A 100 -4.13 -17.41 -20.56
N ALA A 101 -4.11 -16.99 -21.83
CA ALA A 101 -3.47 -15.75 -22.26
C ALA A 101 -4.23 -14.53 -21.73
N TYR A 102 -5.57 -14.58 -21.77
CA TYR A 102 -6.45 -13.54 -21.25
C TYR A 102 -6.26 -13.39 -19.75
N GLU A 103 -6.27 -14.47 -18.97
CA GLU A 103 -6.08 -14.41 -17.52
C GLU A 103 -4.76 -13.74 -17.15
N LYS A 104 -3.67 -14.07 -17.86
CA LYS A 104 -2.36 -13.44 -17.64
C LYS A 104 -2.39 -11.94 -17.95
N PHE A 105 -2.96 -11.56 -19.10
CA PHE A 105 -3.12 -10.17 -19.49
C PHE A 105 -4.01 -9.40 -18.52
N TYR A 106 -5.17 -9.95 -18.16
CA TYR A 106 -6.15 -9.34 -17.28
C TYR A 106 -5.61 -9.18 -15.86
N LYS A 107 -4.83 -10.14 -15.36
CA LYS A 107 -4.12 -10.03 -14.08
C LYS A 107 -3.14 -8.85 -14.07
N ASP A 108 -2.40 -8.65 -15.17
CA ASP A 108 -1.52 -7.49 -15.33
C ASP A 108 -2.29 -6.16 -15.40
N ILE A 109 -3.41 -6.12 -16.15
CA ILE A 109 -4.31 -4.96 -16.18
C ILE A 109 -4.81 -4.62 -14.77
N LYS A 110 -5.28 -5.60 -14.00
CA LYS A 110 -5.76 -5.42 -12.63
C LYS A 110 -4.65 -4.90 -11.71
N HIS A 111 -3.45 -5.47 -11.80
CA HIS A 111 -2.30 -5.03 -11.00
C HIS A 111 -1.92 -3.59 -11.30
N ASN A 112 -1.75 -3.24 -12.58
CA ASN A 112 -1.38 -1.89 -12.99
C ASN A 112 -2.50 -0.87 -12.70
N ASN A 113 -3.77 -1.27 -12.83
CA ASN A 113 -4.90 -0.43 -12.43
C ASN A 113 -4.84 -0.07 -10.94
N GLN A 114 -4.64 -1.06 -10.07
CA GLN A 114 -4.53 -0.86 -8.62
C GLN A 114 -3.33 0.03 -8.27
N LYS A 115 -2.18 -0.22 -8.89
CA LYS A 115 -0.96 0.58 -8.69
C LYS A 115 -1.16 2.03 -9.11
N LEU A 116 -1.69 2.27 -10.31
CA LEU A 116 -1.93 3.63 -10.79
C LEU A 116 -2.96 4.35 -9.93
N ARG A 117 -4.03 3.65 -9.53
CA ARG A 117 -5.07 4.21 -8.65
C ARG A 117 -4.48 4.70 -7.32
N SER A 118 -3.60 3.92 -6.70
CA SER A 118 -2.93 4.34 -5.45
C SER A 118 -1.91 5.46 -5.67
N GLU A 119 -1.21 5.46 -6.80
CA GLU A 119 -0.24 6.51 -7.14
C GLU A 119 -0.89 7.86 -7.46
N ILE A 120 -2.11 7.86 -8.02
CA ILE A 120 -2.91 9.07 -8.32
C ILE A 120 -3.64 9.61 -7.07
N GLY A 121 -3.69 8.82 -5.99
CA GLY A 121 -4.31 9.24 -4.72
C GLY A 121 -5.81 8.94 -4.62
N TYR A 122 -6.35 8.12 -5.52
CA TYR A 122 -7.66 7.50 -5.27
C TYR A 122 -7.55 6.53 -4.10
N ILE A 123 -8.59 6.50 -3.26
CA ILE A 123 -8.68 5.55 -2.15
C ILE A 123 -8.51 4.13 -2.71
N GLU A 124 -7.54 3.41 -2.17
CA GLU A 124 -7.26 2.03 -2.57
C GLU A 124 -8.51 1.17 -2.33
N PRO A 125 -8.99 0.42 -3.34
CA PRO A 125 -10.03 -0.57 -3.11
C PRO A 125 -9.50 -1.58 -2.09
N ASN A 126 -10.38 -1.96 -1.16
CA ASN A 126 -10.10 -2.93 -0.10
C ASN A 126 -9.00 -2.48 0.88
N TYR A 127 -8.86 -1.17 1.11
CA TYR A 127 -7.94 -0.62 2.12
C TYR A 127 -8.09 -1.31 3.48
N ILE A 128 -9.33 -1.56 3.92
CA ILE A 128 -9.65 -2.26 5.17
C ILE A 128 -9.09 -3.68 5.15
N GLU A 129 -9.32 -4.44 4.08
CA GLU A 129 -8.83 -5.83 3.96
C GLU A 129 -7.30 -5.89 3.94
N LYS A 130 -6.65 -4.97 3.21
CA LYS A 130 -5.19 -4.84 3.21
C LYS A 130 -4.67 -4.49 4.61
N PHE A 131 -5.32 -3.56 5.30
CA PHE A 131 -4.97 -3.20 6.68
C PHE A 131 -5.15 -4.38 7.65
N ILE A 132 -6.23 -5.16 7.51
CA ILE A 132 -6.46 -6.39 8.29
C ILE A 132 -5.41 -7.46 7.97
N ALA A 133 -4.90 -7.53 6.74
CA ALA A 133 -3.88 -8.48 6.33
C ALA A 133 -2.44 -8.12 6.78
N LYS A 134 -2.20 -6.88 7.23
CA LYS A 134 -0.88 -6.45 7.73
C LYS A 134 -0.48 -7.18 9.02
N SER A 135 0.84 -7.23 9.27
CA SER A 135 1.37 -7.74 10.54
C SER A 135 0.85 -6.90 11.72
N THR A 136 0.93 -7.46 12.92
CA THR A 136 0.47 -6.79 14.13
C THR A 136 1.26 -5.48 14.35
N THR A 137 2.58 -5.50 14.18
CA THR A 137 3.41 -4.27 14.21
C THR A 137 2.99 -3.22 13.19
N GLU A 138 2.71 -3.60 11.95
CA GLU A 138 2.34 -2.65 10.90
C GLU A 138 0.97 -2.00 11.16
N LYS A 139 0.03 -2.76 11.76
CA LYS A 139 -1.25 -2.20 12.22
C LYS A 139 -1.02 -1.18 13.33
N PHE A 140 -0.26 -1.55 14.35
CA PHE A 140 0.04 -0.65 15.46
C PHE A 140 0.83 0.58 15.00
N SER A 141 1.81 0.45 14.11
CA SER A 141 2.60 1.59 13.60
C SER A 141 1.76 2.58 12.79
N THR A 142 0.67 2.11 12.16
CA THR A 142 -0.29 2.97 11.46
C THR A 142 -1.28 3.63 12.42
N VAL A 143 -1.76 2.91 13.42
CA VAL A 143 -2.86 3.36 14.31
C VAL A 143 -2.36 4.20 15.50
N LEU A 144 -1.20 3.85 16.09
CA LEU A 144 -0.67 4.52 17.29
C LEU A 144 -0.43 6.03 17.07
N PRO A 145 0.12 6.50 15.94
CA PRO A 145 0.26 7.93 15.68
C PRO A 145 -1.09 8.64 15.57
N ILE A 146 -2.10 8.00 14.98
CA ILE A 146 -3.46 8.56 14.86
C ILE A 146 -4.09 8.75 16.24
N ILE A 147 -3.98 7.73 17.11
CA ILE A 147 -4.45 7.80 18.49
C ILE A 147 -3.72 8.93 19.24
N TYR A 148 -2.41 9.06 19.06
CA TYR A 148 -1.62 10.10 19.71
C TYR A 148 -2.04 11.51 19.27
N ILE A 149 -2.24 11.71 17.96
CA ILE A 149 -2.72 12.99 17.40
C ILE A 149 -4.13 13.31 17.94
N ALA A 150 -5.04 12.33 17.91
CA ALA A 150 -6.40 12.51 18.43
C ALA A 150 -6.37 12.90 19.91
N TYR A 151 -5.58 12.18 20.72
CA TYR A 151 -5.41 12.49 22.14
C TYR A 151 -4.86 13.91 22.37
N ALA A 152 -3.87 14.34 21.58
CA ALA A 152 -3.32 15.69 21.66
C ALA A 152 -4.38 16.75 21.35
N LEU A 153 -5.20 16.54 20.31
CA LEU A 153 -6.29 17.44 19.94
C LEU A 153 -7.38 17.51 21.02
N PHE A 154 -7.80 16.38 21.57
CA PHE A 154 -8.78 16.34 22.66
C PHE A 154 -8.25 16.97 23.95
N THR A 155 -6.97 16.78 24.25
CA THR A 155 -6.31 17.43 25.38
C THR A 155 -6.29 18.94 25.21
N TYR A 156 -5.92 19.42 24.02
CA TYR A 156 -5.93 20.85 23.71
C TYR A 156 -7.34 21.44 23.85
N ALA A 157 -8.34 20.80 23.25
CA ALA A 157 -9.73 21.23 23.36
C ALA A 157 -10.22 21.27 24.82
N SER A 158 -9.84 20.27 25.63
CA SER A 158 -10.20 20.21 27.05
C SER A 158 -9.55 21.34 27.85
N VAL A 159 -8.28 21.66 27.58
CA VAL A 159 -7.57 22.77 28.23
C VAL A 159 -8.21 24.12 27.85
N VAL A 160 -8.58 24.32 26.59
CA VAL A 160 -9.22 25.56 26.12
C VAL A 160 -10.60 25.75 26.76
N TYR A 161 -11.40 24.69 26.85
CA TYR A 161 -12.79 24.80 27.32
C TYR A 161 -12.91 24.80 28.86
N PHE A 162 -12.17 23.93 29.55
CA PHE A 162 -12.30 23.75 31.00
C PHE A 162 -11.19 24.44 31.79
N GLY A 163 -10.09 24.84 31.16
CA GLY A 163 -8.91 25.39 31.81
C GLY A 163 -7.91 24.31 32.26
N MET A 164 -6.63 24.70 32.34
CA MET A 164 -5.52 23.77 32.63
C MET A 164 -5.56 23.18 34.06
N ASN A 165 -6.00 23.95 35.04
CA ASN A 165 -6.03 23.55 36.45
C ASN A 165 -7.37 22.92 36.88
N ASN A 166 -8.30 22.74 35.94
CA ASN A 166 -9.58 22.12 36.23
C ASN A 166 -9.39 20.62 36.50
N ARG A 167 -10.04 20.11 37.54
CA ARG A 167 -10.01 18.69 37.90
C ARG A 167 -10.37 17.79 36.73
N VAL A 168 -11.37 18.16 35.93
CA VAL A 168 -11.80 17.39 34.74
C VAL A 168 -10.66 17.25 33.74
N THR A 169 -9.98 18.35 33.40
CA THR A 169 -8.83 18.37 32.50
C THR A 169 -7.69 17.52 33.04
N LEU A 170 -7.36 17.67 34.32
CA LEU A 170 -6.27 16.92 34.96
C LEU A 170 -6.56 15.42 35.00
N TYR A 171 -7.80 15.01 35.30
CA TYR A 171 -8.19 13.60 35.28
C TYR A 171 -8.13 13.03 33.87
N PHE A 172 -8.67 13.73 32.86
CA PHE A 172 -8.65 13.27 31.47
C PHE A 172 -7.21 13.14 30.93
N VAL A 173 -6.37 14.13 31.18
CA VAL A 173 -4.96 14.09 30.77
C VAL A 173 -4.22 12.99 31.52
N GLY A 174 -4.35 12.91 32.84
CA GLY A 174 -3.70 11.89 33.67
C GLY A 174 -4.07 10.47 33.24
N THR A 175 -5.36 10.18 33.12
CA THR A 175 -5.84 8.86 32.68
C THR A 175 -5.41 8.53 31.25
N GLY A 176 -5.53 9.48 30.33
CA GLY A 176 -5.14 9.27 28.93
C GLY A 176 -3.62 9.05 28.76
N THR A 177 -2.79 9.77 29.51
CA THR A 177 -1.33 9.56 29.48
C THR A 177 -0.94 8.17 29.98
N VAL A 178 -1.59 7.67 31.05
CA VAL A 178 -1.35 6.30 31.56
C VAL A 178 -1.73 5.26 30.52
N ILE A 179 -2.89 5.41 29.86
CA ILE A 179 -3.34 4.49 28.80
C ILE A 179 -2.35 4.48 27.63
N LEU A 180 -1.90 5.66 27.17
CA LEU A 180 -0.90 5.76 26.10
C LEU A 180 0.42 5.10 26.47
N PHE A 181 0.84 5.25 27.73
CA PHE A 181 2.06 4.61 28.23
C PHE A 181 1.96 3.08 28.21
N ILE A 182 0.82 2.52 28.65
CA ILE A 182 0.56 1.08 28.58
C ILE A 182 0.57 0.59 27.12
N LEU A 183 -0.08 1.31 26.21
CA LEU A 183 -0.09 0.98 24.78
C LEU A 183 1.31 1.02 24.16
N ALA A 184 2.14 1.99 24.54
CA ALA A 184 3.53 2.09 24.10
C ALA A 184 4.37 0.90 24.57
N ILE A 185 4.21 0.46 25.83
CA ILE A 185 4.88 -0.74 26.35
C ILE A 185 4.47 -1.99 25.56
N ILE A 186 3.17 -2.18 25.35
CA ILE A 186 2.66 -3.32 24.56
C ILE A 186 3.27 -3.31 23.15
N PHE A 187 3.33 -2.15 22.51
CA PHE A 187 3.94 -2.01 21.19
C PHE A 187 5.41 -2.40 21.17
N ILE A 188 6.20 -1.94 22.15
CA ILE A 188 7.62 -2.29 22.26
C ILE A 188 7.79 -3.81 22.42
N VAL A 189 7.00 -4.44 23.29
CA VAL A 189 7.05 -5.90 23.51
C VAL A 189 6.74 -6.66 22.21
N VAL A 190 5.69 -6.27 21.49
CA VAL A 190 5.31 -6.90 20.22
C VAL A 190 6.40 -6.72 19.16
N ALA A 191 6.98 -5.51 19.05
CA ALA A 191 8.06 -5.23 18.11
C ALA A 191 9.32 -6.08 18.40
N ILE A 192 9.66 -6.29 19.67
CA ILE A 192 10.78 -7.16 20.07
C ILE A 192 10.50 -8.62 19.69
N ILE A 193 9.28 -9.13 19.93
CA ILE A 193 8.90 -10.51 19.58
C ILE A 193 9.02 -10.74 18.08
N GLU A 194 8.52 -9.81 17.26
CA GLU A 194 8.62 -9.91 15.81
C GLU A 194 10.07 -9.84 15.32
N LEU A 195 10.89 -8.93 15.87
CA LEU A 195 12.32 -8.84 15.55
C LEU A 195 13.06 -10.16 15.85
N ILE A 196 12.75 -10.80 16.99
CA ILE A 196 13.31 -12.11 17.34
C ILE A 196 12.88 -13.19 16.34
N ASN A 197 11.62 -13.17 15.90
CA ASN A 197 11.12 -14.13 14.91
C ASN A 197 11.80 -13.94 13.55
N ASP A 198 11.99 -12.71 13.10
CA ASP A 198 12.71 -12.40 11.86
C ASP A 198 14.18 -12.84 11.93
N LEU A 199 14.84 -12.60 13.06
CA LEU A 199 16.20 -13.09 13.33
C LEU A 199 16.27 -14.63 13.28
N LYS A 200 15.30 -15.33 13.87
CA LYS A 200 15.22 -16.81 13.81
C LYS A 200 15.06 -17.31 12.38
N ILE A 201 14.20 -16.68 11.58
CA ILE A 201 13.98 -17.02 10.16
C ILE A 201 15.27 -16.78 9.36
N PHE A 202 15.93 -15.65 9.57
CA PHE A 202 17.18 -15.30 8.91
C PHE A 202 18.30 -16.31 9.24
N ILE A 203 18.46 -16.69 10.51
CA ILE A 203 19.43 -17.70 10.95
C ILE A 203 19.13 -19.06 10.31
N ARG A 204 17.84 -19.47 10.25
CA ARG A 204 17.44 -20.73 9.59
C ARG A 204 17.78 -20.72 8.10
N ARG A 205 17.47 -19.65 7.37
CA ARG A 205 17.81 -19.51 5.95
C ARG A 205 19.33 -19.60 5.71
N LYS A 206 20.13 -18.91 6.53
CA LYS A 206 21.60 -18.96 6.46
C LYS A 206 22.17 -20.36 6.72
N LYS A 207 21.57 -21.13 7.65
CA LYS A 207 21.92 -22.54 7.91
C LYS A 207 21.57 -23.47 6.76
N VAL A 208 20.46 -23.24 6.06
CA VAL A 208 20.06 -24.03 4.87
C VAL A 208 21.02 -23.77 3.70
N VAL A 209 21.32 -22.50 3.41
CA VAL A 209 22.28 -22.12 2.35
C VAL A 209 23.68 -22.70 2.62
N ARG A 210 24.14 -22.66 3.88
CA ARG A 210 25.42 -23.31 4.26
C ARG A 210 25.41 -24.83 4.09
N ARG A 211 24.28 -25.51 4.34
CA ARG A 211 24.16 -26.97 4.15
C ARG A 211 24.17 -27.36 2.68
N ILE A 212 23.49 -26.60 1.81
CA ILE A 212 23.51 -26.81 0.36
C ILE A 212 24.95 -26.65 -0.17
N ARG A 213 25.61 -25.54 0.18
CA ARG A 213 26.99 -25.26 -0.24
C ARG A 213 27.99 -26.33 0.21
N LYS A 214 27.82 -26.91 1.41
CA LYS A 214 28.64 -28.06 1.85
C LYS A 214 28.35 -29.32 1.02
N LYS A 215 27.09 -29.66 0.75
CA LYS A 215 26.73 -30.83 -0.07
C LYS A 215 27.31 -30.74 -1.49
N ASP A 216 27.29 -29.55 -2.09
CA ASP A 216 27.83 -29.34 -3.44
C ASP A 216 29.36 -29.50 -3.48
N LEU A 217 30.07 -29.12 -2.41
CA LEU A 217 31.53 -29.30 -2.29
C LEU A 217 31.97 -30.76 -2.14
N TYR A 218 31.13 -31.64 -1.60
CA TYR A 218 31.43 -33.08 -1.46
C TYR A 218 31.02 -33.92 -2.68
N LYS A 219 30.38 -33.31 -3.70
CA LYS A 219 29.98 -34.00 -4.93
C LYS A 219 31.08 -34.05 -5.99
N TYR A 220 32.23 -33.40 -5.74
CA TYR A 220 33.38 -33.28 -6.64
C TYR A 220 34.69 -33.81 -6.05
N LYS A 221 34.60 -34.69 -5.04
CA LYS A 221 35.71 -35.51 -4.54
C LYS A 221 35.37 -36.97 -4.73
#